data_AF-A0A1I6XMR1-F1
#
_entry.id   AF-A0A1I6XMR1-F1
#
_cell.length_a   1.000
_cell.length_b   1.000
_cell.length_c   1.000
_cell.angle_alpha   90.00
_cell.angle_beta   90.00
_cell.angle_gamma   90.00
#
_symmetry.space_group_name_H-M   'P 1'
#
loop_
_entity.id
_entity.type
_entity.pdbx_description
1 polymer ?
#
loop_
_entity_poly.entity_id
_entity_poly.type
_entity_poly.pdbx_seq_one_letter_code
_entity_poly.pdbx_strand_id
1 'polypeptide(L)' 'MDLQKIRIFVITLAAALAILNLTVLMNFNNLSWDENKSSYLMLISNVAVIIGVLSSYFYERKKLNQ' A
#
# COMPACT_ATOMS: atom_id res chain seq x y z
N MET A 1 -13.51 -16.78 -6.02
CA MET A 1 -12.12 -16.28 -6.07
C MET A 1 -11.51 -16.48 -4.70
N ASP A 2 -10.33 -17.11 -4.61
CA ASP A 2 -9.68 -17.41 -3.34
C ASP A 2 -9.25 -16.12 -2.63
N LEU A 3 -9.63 -15.95 -1.36
CA LEU A 3 -9.32 -14.78 -0.53
C LEU A 3 -7.81 -14.50 -0.47
N GLN A 4 -6.98 -15.54 -0.51
CA GLN A 4 -5.52 -15.37 -0.54
C GLN A 4 -5.04 -14.73 -1.84
N LYS A 5 -5.64 -15.10 -2.98
CA LYS A 5 -5.32 -14.51 -4.30
C LYS A 5 -5.70 -13.03 -4.35
N ILE A 6 -6.82 -12.65 -3.71
CA ILE A 6 -7.24 -11.25 -3.60
C ILE A 6 -6.22 -10.44 -2.80
N ARG A 7 -5.76 -10.96 -1.65
CA ARG A 7 -4.75 -10.28 -0.83
C ARG A 7 -3.44 -10.06 -1.58
N ILE A 8 -2.95 -11.08 -2.25
CA ILE A 8 -1.72 -10.99 -3.05
C ILE A 8 -1.90 -9.95 -4.15
N PHE A 9 -3.02 -9.99 -4.88
CA PHE A 9 -3.33 -9.00 -5.91
C PHE A 9 -3.34 -7.57 -5.36
N VAL A 10 -3.99 -7.33 -4.22
CA VAL A 10 -4.04 -6.01 -3.58
C VAL A 10 -2.65 -5.53 -3.17
N ILE A 11 -1.82 -6.40 -2.59
CA ILE A 11 -0.43 -6.06 -2.22
C ILE A 11 0.39 -5.72 -3.46
N THR A 12 0.32 -6.53 -4.51
CA THR A 12 1.06 -6.29 -5.76
C THR A 12 0.62 -5.00 -6.43
N LEU A 13 -0.69 -4.70 -6.44
CA LEU A 13 -1.22 -3.45 -6.97
C LEU A 13 -0.74 -2.24 -6.14
N ALA A 14 -0.82 -2.32 -4.81
CA ALA A 14 -0.35 -1.25 -3.92
C ALA A 14 1.16 -0.98 -4.11
N ALA A 15 1.96 -2.04 -4.27
CA ALA A 15 3.39 -1.92 -4.56
C ALA A 15 3.66 -1.25 -5.92
N ALA A 16 2.95 -1.66 -6.97
CA ALA A 16 3.07 -1.04 -8.29
C ALA A 16 2.69 0.45 -8.28
N LEU A 17 1.62 0.81 -7.57
CA LEU A 17 1.20 2.21 -7.40
C LEU A 17 2.22 3.02 -6.59
N ALA A 18 2.83 2.44 -5.55
CA ALA A 18 3.89 3.09 -4.79
C ALA A 18 5.13 3.36 -5.67
N ILE A 19 5.53 2.41 -6.51
CA ILE A 19 6.63 2.59 -7.45
C ILE A 19 6.30 3.70 -8.44
N LEU A 20 5.12 3.68 -9.06
CA LEU A 20 4.70 4.72 -10.02
C LEU A 20 4.68 6.11 -9.39
N ASN A 21 4.21 6.23 -8.14
CA ASN A 21 4.24 7.49 -7.42
C ASN A 21 5.67 7.99 -7.23
N LEU A 22 6.55 7.12 -6.72
CA LEU A 22 7.95 7.46 -6.48
C LEU A 22 8.71 7.73 -7.77
N THR A 23 8.39 7.12 -8.91
CA THR A 23 9.21 7.31 -10.13
C THR A 23 8.68 8.38 -11.06
N VAL A 24 7.37 8.62 -11.09
CA VAL A 24 6.72 9.48 -12.08
C VAL A 24 6.07 10.71 -11.46
N LEU A 25 5.40 10.55 -10.32
CA LEU A 25 4.55 11.60 -9.75
C LEU A 25 5.27 12.47 -8.71
N MET A 26 6.33 11.96 -8.10
CA MET A 26 7.08 12.68 -7.09
C MET A 26 8.12 13.61 -7.71
N ASN A 27 8.02 14.91 -7.42
CA ASN A 27 9.01 15.88 -7.81
C ASN A 27 10.19 15.87 -6.82
N PHE A 28 11.26 15.14 -7.15
CA PHE A 28 12.44 15.04 -6.29
C PHE A 28 13.29 16.31 -6.25
N ASN A 29 13.12 17.24 -7.19
CA ASN A 29 13.85 18.51 -7.15
C ASN A 29 13.32 19.44 -6.04
N ASN A 30 12.07 19.22 -5.60
CA ASN A 30 11.46 20.00 -4.54
C ASN A 30 10.61 19.10 -3.63
N LEU A 31 11.18 18.64 -2.52
CA LEU A 31 10.52 17.78 -1.53
C LEU A 31 9.60 18.52 -0.56
N SER A 32 9.20 19.77 -0.87
CA SER A 32 8.25 20.49 -0.03
C SER A 32 6.89 19.81 -0.03
N TRP A 33 6.18 19.98 1.09
CA TRP A 33 4.84 19.42 1.26
C TRP A 33 3.87 19.93 0.21
N ASP A 34 3.88 21.24 -0.08
CA ASP A 34 2.90 21.84 -0.99
C ASP A 34 3.01 21.31 -2.42
N GLU A 35 4.23 21.06 -2.89
CA GLU A 35 4.49 20.53 -4.23
C GLU A 35 4.13 19.04 -4.34
N ASN A 36 4.42 18.24 -3.30
CA ASN A 36 4.29 16.78 -3.32
C ASN A 36 3.15 16.22 -2.45
N LYS A 37 2.22 17.07 -1.99
CA LYS A 37 1.12 16.69 -1.07
C LYS A 37 0.35 15.47 -1.56
N SER A 38 0.00 15.44 -2.85
CA SER A 38 -0.73 14.31 -3.45
C SER A 38 0.10 13.01 -3.40
N SER A 39 1.37 13.10 -3.77
CA SER A 39 2.31 11.98 -3.76
C SER A 39 2.48 11.41 -2.35
N TYR A 40 2.62 12.26 -1.34
CA TYR A 40 2.70 11.83 0.06
C TYR A 40 1.41 11.18 0.57
N LEU A 41 0.24 11.77 0.29
CA LEU A 41 -1.04 11.19 0.71
C LEU A 41 -1.29 9.82 0.07
N MET A 42 -0.92 9.67 -1.20
CA MET A 42 -1.03 8.40 -1.91
C MET A 42 -0.04 7.35 -1.36
N LEU A 43 1.18 7.74 -0.98
CA LEU A 43 2.13 6.85 -0.31
C LEU A 43 1.60 6.37 1.04
N ILE A 44 1.09 7.29 1.87
CA ILE A 44 0.50 6.97 3.17
C ILE A 44 -0.69 6.01 3.00
N SER A 45 -1.54 6.28 2.01
CA SER A 45 -2.70 5.43 1.71
C SER A 45 -2.28 4.01 1.30
N ASN A 46 -1.26 3.88 0.45
CA ASN A 46 -0.72 2.57 0.07
C ASN A 46 -0.16 1.81 1.27
N VAL A 47 0.57 2.49 2.16
CA VAL A 47 1.09 1.88 3.40
C VAL A 47 -0.05 1.39 4.28
N ALA A 48 -1.10 2.20 4.46
CA ALA A 48 -2.27 1.82 5.25
C ALA A 48 -2.98 0.58 4.68
N VAL A 49 -3.11 0.48 3.35
CA VAL A 49 -3.68 -0.71 2.68
C VAL A 49 -2.83 -1.95 2.95
N ILE A 50 -1.50 -1.86 2.80
CA ILE A 50 -0.59 -2.99 3.05
C ILE A 50 -0.71 -3.46 4.50
N ILE A 51 -0.68 -2.53 5.46
CA ILE A 51 -0.84 -2.85 6.88
C ILE A 51 -2.20 -3.52 7.13
N GLY A 52 -3.28 -2.98 6.57
CA GLY A 52 -4.62 -3.55 6.72
C GLY A 52 -4.73 -4.99 6.20
N VAL A 53 -4.13 -5.27 5.04
CA VAL A 53 -4.09 -6.63 4.47
C VAL A 53 -3.28 -7.58 5.36
N LEU A 54 -2.12 -7.13 5.86
CA LEU A 54 -1.28 -7.92 6.75
C LEU A 54 -1.99 -8.21 8.09
N SER A 55 -2.60 -7.20 8.70
CA SER A 55 -3.39 -7.36 9.94
C SER A 55 -4.54 -8.34 9.75
N SER A 56 -5.27 -8.27 8.62
CA SER A 56 -6.32 -9.21 8.27
C SER A 56 -5.79 -10.65 8.15
N TYR A 57 -4.63 -10.83 7.52
CA TYR A 57 -3.98 -12.13 7.39
C TYR A 57 -3.59 -12.72 8.76
N PHE A 58 -2.96 -11.91 9.63
CA PHE A 58 -2.58 -12.36 10.97
C PHE A 58 -3.80 -12.71 11.84
N TYR A 59 -4.89 -11.93 11.72
CA TYR A 59 -6.13 -12.19 12.44
C TYR A 59 -6.73 -13.55 12.06
N GLU A 60 -6.84 -13.85 10.77
CA GLU A 60 -7.36 -15.14 10.30
C GLU A 60 -6.47 -16.31 10.73
N ARG A 61 -5.15 -16.14 10.65
CA ARG A 61 -4.21 -17.19 11.09
C ARG A 61 -4.31 -17.45 12.59
N LYS A 62 -4.53 -16.41 13.40
CA LYS A 62 -4.77 -16.55 14.84
C LYS A 62 -6.07 -17.30 15.11
N LYS A 63 -7.13 -17.03 14.35
CA LYS A 63 -8.42 -17.73 14.48
C LYS A 63 -8.35 -19.22 14.11
N LEU A 64 -7.53 -19.60 13.13
CA LEU A 64 -7.34 -21.00 12.72
C LEU A 64 -6.51 -21.84 13.70
N ASN A 65 -5.72 -21.18 14.56
CA ASN A 65 -4.86 -21.83 15.56
C ASN A 65 -5.52 -21.92 16.95
N GLN A 66 -6.78 -21.50 17.08
CA GLN A 66 -7.61 -21.60 18.29
C GLN A 66 -8.71 -22.64 18.07
#